data_AF-A0A9E5NCN6-F1
#
_entry.id   AF-A0A9E5NCN6-F1
#
_cell.length_a   1.000
_cell.length_b   1.000
_cell.length_c   1.000
_cell.angle_alpha   90.00
_cell.angle_beta   90.00
_cell.angle_gamma   90.00
#
_symmetry.space_group_name_H-M   'P 1'
#
loop_
_entity.id
_entity.type
_entity.pdbx_description
1 polymer ?
#
loop_
_entity_poly.entity_id
_entity_poly.type
_entity_poly.pdbx_seq_one_letter_code
_entity_poly.pdbx_strand_id
1 'polypeptide(L)'
;MRARGKAGMALRRGFTTGTCAAAAAQAAAIALVKQETVGQVELELPQGDSVNFNMSNCSFDRQKASCSVIKDAGDDPDVTNG
;
A
#
# COMPACT_ATOMS: atom_id res chain seq x y z
N MET A 1 19.17 -1.76 -27.43
CA MET A 1 18.23 -2.91 -27.36
C MET A 1 17.08 -2.52 -26.45
N ARG A 2 15.86 -2.37 -26.97
CA ARG A 2 14.64 -2.05 -26.20
C ARG A 2 13.94 -3.35 -25.83
N ALA A 3 13.61 -3.54 -24.54
CA ALA A 3 12.84 -4.69 -24.10
C ALA A 3 11.45 -4.67 -24.75
N ARG A 4 11.11 -5.74 -25.47
CA ARG A 4 9.78 -5.96 -26.05
C ARG A 4 8.87 -6.46 -24.94
N GLY A 5 7.96 -5.63 -24.46
CA GLY A 5 6.77 -6.12 -23.74
C GLY A 5 5.96 -7.02 -24.69
N LYS A 6 5.50 -8.17 -24.22
CA LYS A 6 4.67 -9.10 -25.00
C LYS A 6 3.44 -8.36 -25.56
N ALA A 7 3.25 -8.41 -26.87
CA ALA A 7 2.07 -7.87 -27.53
C ALA A 7 0.81 -8.57 -27.01
N GLY A 8 -0.04 -7.82 -26.29
CA GLY A 8 -1.40 -8.26 -25.91
C GLY A 8 -1.75 -8.24 -24.42
N MET A 9 -0.82 -7.97 -23.50
CA MET A 9 -1.11 -7.89 -22.05
C MET A 9 -0.96 -6.45 -21.55
N ALA A 10 -1.98 -5.95 -20.83
CA ALA A 10 -1.88 -4.65 -20.15
C ALA A 10 -0.82 -4.73 -19.04
N LEU A 11 0.07 -3.74 -18.97
CA LEU A 11 1.07 -3.64 -17.90
C LEU A 11 0.37 -3.37 -16.55
N ARG A 12 0.87 -3.98 -15.49
CA ARG A 12 0.40 -3.73 -14.12
C ARG A 12 0.93 -2.39 -13.64
N ARG A 13 0.03 -1.58 -13.07
CA ARG A 13 0.41 -0.35 -12.35
C ARG A 13 0.76 -0.69 -10.92
N GLY A 14 1.83 -0.09 -10.40
CA GLY A 14 2.16 -0.11 -8.98
C GLY A 14 1.68 1.13 -8.22
N PHE A 15 2.06 1.18 -6.95
CA PHE A 15 1.79 2.29 -6.05
C PHE A 15 3.07 3.01 -5.66
N THR A 16 2.98 4.32 -5.43
CA THR A 16 4.13 5.10 -4.96
C THR A 16 4.41 4.81 -3.49
N THR A 17 5.64 5.05 -3.05
CA THR A 17 6.02 4.93 -1.64
C THR A 17 5.14 5.80 -0.73
N GLY A 18 4.76 7.00 -1.20
CA GLY A 18 3.87 7.90 -0.45
C GLY A 18 2.47 7.32 -0.27
N THR A 19 1.92 6.67 -1.28
CA THR A 19 0.63 5.98 -1.20
C THR A 19 0.66 4.84 -0.17
N CYS A 20 1.71 4.00 -0.19
CA CYS A 20 1.87 2.93 0.78
C CYS A 20 2.05 3.47 2.21
N ALA A 21 2.82 4.55 2.38
CA ALA A 21 2.98 5.22 3.67
C ALA A 21 1.66 5.79 4.20
N ALA A 22 0.84 6.41 3.32
CA ALA A 22 -0.46 6.93 3.69
C ALA A 22 -1.42 5.81 4.15
N ALA A 23 -1.45 4.68 3.43
CA ALA A 23 -2.25 3.52 3.82
C ALA A 23 -1.82 2.94 5.17
N ALA A 24 -0.51 2.78 5.40
CA ALA A 24 0.02 2.32 6.68
C ALA A 24 -0.30 3.29 7.83
N ALA A 25 -0.19 4.59 7.60
CA ALA A 25 -0.51 5.62 8.60
C ALA A 25 -2.01 5.63 8.93
N GLN A 26 -2.88 5.51 7.93
CA GLN A 26 -4.33 5.38 8.13
C GLN A 26 -4.67 4.14 8.95
N ALA A 27 -4.09 2.98 8.61
CA ALA A 27 -4.29 1.75 9.36
C ALA A 27 -3.82 1.87 10.82
N ALA A 28 -2.65 2.47 11.07
CA ALA A 28 -2.13 2.68 12.41
C ALA A 28 -3.02 3.63 13.23
N ALA A 29 -3.52 4.71 12.63
CA ALA A 29 -4.44 5.62 13.30
C ALA A 29 -5.76 4.93 13.66
N ILE A 30 -6.34 4.13 12.76
CA ILE A 30 -7.55 3.34 13.03
C ILE A 30 -7.29 2.34 14.16
N ALA A 31 -6.18 1.59 14.09
CA ALA A 31 -5.83 0.60 15.10
C ALA A 31 -5.64 1.24 16.49
N LEU A 32 -4.99 2.40 16.57
CA LEU A 32 -4.81 3.13 17.82
C LEU A 32 -6.14 3.64 18.39
N VAL A 33 -7.01 4.23 17.56
CA VAL A 33 -8.27 4.83 18.05
C VAL A 33 -9.28 3.75 18.42
N LYS A 34 -9.41 2.71 17.61
CA LYS A 34 -10.38 1.63 17.84
C LYS A 34 -9.88 0.55 18.79
N GLN A 35 -8.56 0.49 19.02
CA GLN A 35 -7.91 -0.59 19.76
C GLN A 35 -8.22 -1.96 19.14
N GLU A 36 -8.13 -2.04 17.81
CA GLU A 36 -8.44 -3.23 17.02
C GLU A 36 -7.38 -3.47 15.94
N THR A 37 -7.14 -4.74 15.61
CA THR A 37 -6.23 -5.10 14.51
C THR A 37 -6.86 -4.71 13.17
N VAL A 38 -6.10 -4.00 12.34
CA VAL A 38 -6.50 -3.58 10.99
C VAL A 38 -5.76 -4.41 9.96
N GLY A 39 -6.50 -5.25 9.23
CA GLY A 39 -5.94 -6.08 8.15
C GLY A 39 -5.91 -5.39 6.79
N GLN A 40 -6.76 -4.39 6.57
CA GLN A 40 -6.91 -3.70 5.29
C GLN A 40 -7.44 -2.28 5.51
N VAL A 41 -7.04 -1.35 4.63
CA VAL A 41 -7.66 -0.02 4.52
C VAL A 41 -7.96 0.30 3.05
N GLU A 42 -9.03 1.04 2.83
CA GLU A 42 -9.32 1.68 1.55
C GLU A 42 -8.78 3.10 1.56
N LEU A 43 -8.13 3.50 0.45
CA LEU A 43 -7.57 4.83 0.27
C LEU A 43 -7.94 5.36 -1.12
N GLU A 44 -8.50 6.56 -1.15
CA GLU A 44 -8.77 7.31 -2.38
C GLU A 44 -7.48 7.99 -2.86
N LEU A 45 -7.08 7.68 -4.09
CA LEU A 45 -5.90 8.26 -4.72
C LEU A 45 -6.22 9.64 -5.30
N PRO A 46 -5.22 10.52 -5.48
CA PRO A 46 -5.44 11.84 -6.10
C PRO A 46 -6.06 11.81 -7.50
N GLN A 47 -5.99 10.67 -8.18
CA GLN A 47 -6.59 10.43 -9.49
C GLN A 47 -8.06 9.97 -9.42
N GLY A 48 -8.65 9.85 -8.22
CA GLY A 48 -10.04 9.48 -7.97
C GLY A 48 -10.30 7.97 -7.79
N ASP A 49 -9.28 7.12 -8.00
CA ASP A 49 -9.42 5.68 -7.80
C ASP A 49 -9.38 5.33 -6.30
N SER A 50 -10.28 4.47 -5.84
CA SER A 50 -10.22 3.87 -4.50
C SER A 50 -9.51 2.52 -4.55
N VAL A 51 -8.55 2.32 -3.65
CA VAL A 51 -7.69 1.13 -3.62
C VAL A 51 -7.63 0.56 -2.22
N ASN A 52 -7.75 -0.76 -2.14
CA ASN A 52 -7.57 -1.52 -0.91
C ASN A 52 -6.11 -1.94 -0.70
N PHE A 53 -5.54 -1.57 0.45
CA PHE A 53 -4.19 -1.95 0.86
C PHE A 53 -4.26 -2.94 2.01
N ASN A 54 -3.64 -4.12 1.82
CA ASN A 54 -3.51 -5.13 2.87
C ASN A 54 -2.31 -4.80 3.77
N MET A 55 -2.51 -4.87 5.08
CA MET A 55 -1.43 -4.66 6.05
C MET A 55 -0.57 -5.92 6.15
N SER A 56 0.74 -5.77 6.02
CA SER A 56 1.69 -6.86 6.30
C SER A 56 1.93 -7.06 7.79
N ASN A 57 1.78 -5.98 8.57
CA ASN A 57 1.78 -6.01 10.01
C ASN A 57 0.85 -4.92 10.55
N CYS A 58 0.25 -5.18 11.71
CA CYS A 58 -0.52 -4.22 12.48
C CYS A 58 -0.35 -4.55 13.96
N SER A 59 0.23 -3.63 14.72
CA SER A 59 0.46 -3.77 16.16
C SER A 59 0.09 -2.47 16.86
N PHE A 60 -0.52 -2.57 18.04
CA PHE A 60 -0.93 -1.40 18.81
C PHE A 60 -0.98 -1.71 20.30
N ASP A 61 -0.89 -0.65 21.10
CA ASP A 61 -1.23 -0.62 22.50
C ASP A 61 -2.11 0.62 22.78
N ARG A 62 -2.29 0.96 24.07
CA ARG A 62 -3.15 2.09 24.47
C ARG A 62 -2.59 3.47 24.09
N GLN A 63 -1.33 3.58 23.70
CA GLN A 63 -0.64 4.84 23.46
C GLN A 63 -0.05 4.97 22.06
N LYS A 64 0.28 3.85 21.40
CA LYS A 64 0.89 3.86 20.06
C LYS A 64 0.37 2.72 19.19
N ALA A 65 0.49 2.92 17.87
CA ALA A 65 0.26 1.89 16.87
C ALA A 65 1.31 1.97 15.76
N SER A 66 1.56 0.83 15.13
CA SER A 66 2.45 0.67 13.99
C SER A 66 1.85 -0.34 13.03
N CYS A 67 1.72 0.07 11.78
CA CYS A 67 1.30 -0.77 10.67
C CYS A 67 2.30 -0.64 9.52
N SER A 68 2.34 -1.66 8.66
CA SER A 68 3.18 -1.67 7.47
C SER A 68 2.43 -2.24 6.27
N VAL A 69 2.85 -1.79 5.08
CA VAL A 69 2.35 -2.24 3.78
C VAL A 69 3.56 -2.62 2.93
N ILE A 70 3.46 -3.72 2.19
CA ILE A 70 4.44 -4.09 1.17
C ILE A 70 4.04 -3.35 -0.12
N LYS A 71 4.97 -2.58 -0.68
CA LYS A 71 4.79 -1.84 -1.92
C LYS A 71 4.84 -2.79 -3.10
N ASP A 72 3.78 -2.78 -3.92
CA ASP A 72 3.77 -3.37 -5.27
C ASP A 72 4.06 -2.26 -6.29
N ALA A 73 5.20 -2.34 -6.98
CA ALA A 73 5.60 -1.42 -8.05
C ALA A 73 5.05 -1.82 -9.43
N GLY A 74 4.25 -2.89 -9.52
CA GLY A 74 3.73 -3.37 -10.79
C GLY A 74 4.85 -4.00 -11.63
N ASP A 75 4.94 -3.61 -12.89
CA ASP A 75 6.00 -4.09 -13.80
C ASP A 75 7.22 -3.15 -13.88
N ASP A 76 7.24 -2.07 -13.08
CA ASP A 76 8.37 -1.13 -13.01
C ASP A 76 9.51 -1.75 -12.19
N PRO A 77 10.77 -1.80 -12.70
CA PRO A 77 11.93 -2.24 -11.93
C PRO A 77 12.35 -1.19 -10.88
N ASP A 78 11.46 -0.90 -9.94
CA ASP A 78 11.61 0.07 -8.86
C ASP A 78 12.38 -0.56 -7.68
N VAL A 79 13.48 0.08 -7.28
CA VAL A 79 14.37 -0.39 -6.20
C VAL A 79 13.70 -0.45 -4.82
N THR A 80 12.57 0.25 -4.64
CA THR A 80 11.82 0.29 -3.38
C THR A 80 10.62 -0.65 -3.37
N ASN A 81 10.44 -1.49 -4.40
CA ASN A 81 9.44 -2.55 -4.41
C ASN A 81 9.73 -3.61 -3.33
N GLY A 82 8.68 -4.06 -2.62
CA GLY A 82 8.77 -4.97 -1.47
C GLY A 82 8.40 -4.30 -0.16
#